data_AF-A0A815S3F7-F1
#
_entry.id   AF-A0A815S3F7-F1
#
_cell.length_a   1.000
_cell.length_b   1.000
_cell.length_c   1.000
_cell.angle_alpha   90.00
_cell.angle_beta   90.00
_cell.angle_gamma   90.00
#
_symmetry.space_group_name_H-M   'P 1'
#
loop_
_entity.id
_entity.type
_entity.pdbx_description
1 polymer ?
#
loop_
_entity_poly.entity_id
_entity_poly.type
_entity_poly.pdbx_seq_one_letter_code
_entity_poly.pdbx_strand_id
1 'polypeptide(L)'
;VTARITHASPAAAYAHSPERLWEGYDSVNFGANEAAQGCTDIARQLVSRSPPIDLLLGGGRKFFYPKTKADDENPSLNGVRTDNISLIDDLWKGRYIWNKTELKKIVLGSPEPLLGLFSYDHMRFETDRIRNPKEEPSLSEMTSFAVEHLLMKTQDKYGFFLFVEGSRIDHGHHYTKARYALDEYVEFDNTIGEVKRILKDKGVLDDTLLVVTADHSHMFSFGAGSARGSNIFGFATLENANVSDIDKMPVNIIAYGNGPNFPATRNRTYLDSIDFNSTEYRQPAALPLIEETHGGEDVAVFAHGPWSHLFTGTMEQHTIAHKMAYAACWDDEIKTEIIKGNGIHVLIVCAFQLQFHVETVQQSSLEILQAVSFETEAASIIKEQEKFIQLLNDIVLANVFPQRIPADGILFNLAEHQATMIKDQTKASWVHKRML
;
A
#
# COMPACT_ATOMS: atom_id res chain seq x y z
N VAL A 1 -4.15 4.10 13.59
CA VAL A 1 -3.81 2.81 12.96
C VAL A 1 -4.90 1.79 13.27
N THR A 2 -5.11 0.75 12.44
CA THR A 2 -6.06 -0.33 12.75
C THR A 2 -5.41 -1.57 13.38
N ALA A 3 -4.09 -1.61 13.50
CA ALA A 3 -3.38 -2.60 14.31
C ALA A 3 -3.31 -2.22 15.80
N ARG A 4 -2.61 -3.06 16.57
CA ARG A 4 -2.10 -2.69 17.88
C ARG A 4 -1.17 -1.49 17.72
N ILE A 5 -1.26 -0.50 18.61
CA ILE A 5 -0.36 0.66 18.56
C ILE A 5 1.11 0.30 18.87
N THR A 6 1.35 -0.90 19.38
CA THR A 6 2.66 -1.52 19.63
C THR A 6 3.18 -2.34 18.44
N HIS A 7 2.39 -2.46 17.37
CA HIS A 7 2.80 -3.14 16.14
C HIS A 7 3.98 -2.41 15.49
N ALA A 8 4.71 -3.09 14.60
CA ALA A 8 5.98 -2.60 14.05
C ALA A 8 5.89 -1.20 13.42
N SER A 9 4.90 -0.96 12.55
CA SER A 9 4.74 0.30 11.82
C SER A 9 4.46 1.51 12.73
N PRO A 10 3.45 1.49 13.63
CA PRO A 10 3.28 2.59 14.58
C PRO A 10 4.43 2.69 15.60
N ALA A 11 5.01 1.56 16.01
CA ALA A 11 6.14 1.54 16.94
C ALA A 11 7.38 2.24 16.38
N ALA A 12 7.62 2.21 15.08
CA ALA A 12 8.74 2.89 14.44
C ALA A 12 8.77 4.40 14.70
N ALA A 13 7.63 5.02 15.02
CA ALA A 13 7.56 6.45 15.35
C ALA A 13 8.10 6.79 16.74
N TYR A 14 8.25 5.82 17.65
CA TYR A 14 8.57 6.11 19.06
C TYR A 14 9.47 5.09 19.78
N ALA A 15 9.55 3.85 19.29
CA ALA A 15 10.23 2.75 19.95
C ALA A 15 11.57 2.42 19.28
N HIS A 16 12.49 1.91 20.10
CA HIS A 16 13.74 1.32 19.67
C HIS A 16 13.79 -0.09 20.25
N SER A 17 13.53 -1.10 19.42
CA SER A 17 13.53 -2.50 19.82
C SER A 17 14.31 -3.34 18.80
N PRO A 18 15.17 -4.26 19.24
CA PRO A 18 15.83 -5.21 18.32
C PRO A 18 14.87 -6.28 17.79
N GLU A 19 13.70 -6.44 18.41
CA GLU A 19 12.69 -7.44 18.05
C GLU A 19 11.29 -6.79 18.09
N ARG A 20 10.53 -6.92 17.01
CA ARG A 20 9.19 -6.31 16.87
C ARG A 20 8.14 -7.00 17.72
N LEU A 21 8.35 -8.28 18.07
CA LEU A 21 7.42 -9.05 18.89
C LEU A 21 7.46 -8.68 20.38
N TRP A 22 8.41 -7.84 20.81
CA TRP A 22 8.52 -7.34 22.18
C TRP A 22 7.48 -6.26 22.50
N GLU A 23 6.23 -6.49 22.10
CA GLU A 23 5.13 -5.52 22.19
C GLU A 23 4.75 -5.19 23.64
N GLY A 24 4.82 -6.17 24.54
CA GLY A 24 4.57 -6.00 25.97
C GLY A 24 5.31 -7.02 26.82
N TYR A 25 5.32 -6.83 28.14
CA TYR A 25 5.98 -7.72 29.09
C TYR A 25 5.18 -9.03 29.32
N ASP A 26 5.12 -9.91 28.33
CA ASP A 26 4.12 -10.99 28.22
C ASP A 26 4.65 -12.41 28.49
N SER A 27 5.94 -12.58 28.81
CA SER A 27 6.67 -13.85 29.01
C SER A 27 6.75 -14.79 27.80
N VAL A 28 6.10 -14.46 26.69
CA VAL A 28 6.15 -15.22 25.45
C VAL A 28 7.26 -14.69 24.56
N ASN A 29 7.26 -13.37 24.34
CA ASN A 29 8.23 -12.71 23.47
C ASN A 29 9.21 -11.86 24.27
N PHE A 30 8.75 -11.25 25.38
CA PHE A 30 9.58 -10.39 26.23
C PHE A 30 9.31 -10.64 27.71
N GLY A 31 10.38 -10.74 28.51
CA GLY A 31 10.24 -10.91 29.95
C GLY A 31 11.49 -10.53 30.74
N ALA A 32 11.71 -11.25 31.85
CA ALA A 32 12.74 -10.90 32.84
C ALA A 32 14.17 -10.98 32.30
N ASN A 33 14.42 -11.89 31.35
CA ASN A 33 15.76 -12.09 30.80
C ASN A 33 16.19 -10.91 29.92
N GLU A 34 15.30 -10.44 29.05
CA GLU A 34 15.55 -9.30 28.16
C GLU A 34 15.59 -8.00 28.97
N ALA A 35 14.68 -7.87 29.95
CA ALA A 35 14.67 -6.73 30.87
C ALA A 35 15.95 -6.64 31.72
N ALA A 36 16.49 -7.77 32.19
CA ALA A 36 17.75 -7.82 32.93
C ALA A 36 18.96 -7.38 32.08
N GLN A 37 18.86 -7.48 30.76
CA GLN A 37 19.86 -6.97 29.80
C GLN A 37 19.67 -5.47 29.48
N GLY A 38 18.71 -4.80 30.13
CA GLY A 38 18.43 -3.38 29.94
C GLY A 38 17.45 -3.07 28.79
N CYS A 39 16.81 -4.08 28.20
CA CYS A 39 15.78 -3.87 27.19
C CYS A 39 14.46 -3.42 27.84
N THR A 40 13.57 -2.83 27.04
CA THR A 40 12.25 -2.37 27.48
C THR A 40 11.22 -2.72 26.42
N ASP A 41 10.08 -3.30 26.81
CA ASP A 41 8.99 -3.63 25.87
C ASP A 41 8.40 -2.37 25.21
N ILE A 42 7.88 -2.51 23.99
CA ILE A 42 7.40 -1.40 23.15
C ILE A 42 6.28 -0.61 23.86
N ALA A 43 5.32 -1.28 24.49
CA ALA A 43 4.26 -0.61 25.26
C ALA A 43 4.83 0.24 26.40
N ARG A 44 5.85 -0.25 27.11
CA ARG A 44 6.51 0.52 28.16
C ARG A 44 7.32 1.70 27.61
N GLN A 45 7.99 1.53 26.47
CA GLN A 45 8.68 2.63 25.79
C GLN A 45 7.73 3.77 25.46
N LEU A 46 6.52 3.45 24.96
CA LEU A 46 5.48 4.44 24.66
C LEU A 46 5.16 5.34 25.86
N VAL A 47 4.86 4.76 27.02
CA VAL A 47 4.38 5.54 28.17
C VAL A 47 5.50 6.18 28.99
N SER A 48 6.72 5.63 28.93
CA SER A 48 7.83 6.05 29.83
C SER A 48 8.98 6.76 29.13
N ARG A 49 9.18 6.57 27.83
CA ARG A 49 10.39 7.02 27.11
C ARG A 49 10.12 7.69 25.77
N SER A 50 8.89 7.62 25.27
CA SER A 50 8.51 8.21 24.00
C SER A 50 8.79 9.72 24.01
N PRO A 51 9.18 10.30 22.86
CA PRO A 51 8.97 11.72 22.62
C PRO A 51 7.53 12.12 22.97
N PRO A 52 7.26 13.41 23.30
CA PRO A 52 5.90 13.88 23.50
C PRO A 52 5.03 13.53 22.29
N ILE A 53 4.03 12.68 22.49
CA ILE A 53 3.02 12.34 21.48
C ILE A 53 1.69 12.92 21.92
N ASP A 54 1.07 13.70 21.05
CA ASP A 54 -0.23 14.32 21.33
C ASP A 54 -1.40 13.34 21.26
N LEU A 55 -1.32 12.33 20.37
CA LEU A 55 -2.43 11.44 20.06
C LEU A 55 -1.95 10.07 19.57
N LEU A 56 -2.51 9.00 20.13
CA LEU A 56 -2.35 7.62 19.66
C LEU A 56 -3.71 6.92 19.62
N LEU A 57 -4.11 6.46 18.45
CA LEU A 57 -5.41 5.82 18.21
C LEU A 57 -5.21 4.48 17.49
N GLY A 58 -5.65 3.38 18.10
CA GLY A 58 -5.58 2.03 17.52
C GLY A 58 -6.07 0.96 18.49
N GLY A 59 -5.57 -0.27 18.36
CA GLY A 59 -5.86 -1.38 19.29
C GLY A 59 -4.71 -1.70 20.26
N GLY A 60 -4.81 -2.83 20.95
CA GLY A 60 -3.71 -3.45 21.69
C GLY A 60 -3.78 -3.35 23.21
N ARG A 61 -4.97 -3.15 23.81
CA ARG A 61 -5.13 -3.00 25.27
C ARG A 61 -4.45 -4.10 26.08
N LYS A 62 -4.40 -5.34 25.55
CA LYS A 62 -3.80 -6.49 26.24
C LYS A 62 -2.38 -6.22 26.77
N PHE A 63 -1.56 -5.46 26.04
CA PHE A 63 -0.16 -5.18 26.39
C PHE A 63 0.03 -4.09 27.44
N PHE A 64 -1.04 -3.38 27.81
CA PHE A 64 -1.03 -2.27 28.75
C PHE A 64 -1.51 -2.64 30.15
N TYR A 65 -2.11 -3.82 30.32
CA TYR A 65 -2.68 -4.27 31.58
C TYR A 65 -2.00 -5.54 32.12
N PRO A 66 -1.92 -5.69 33.45
CA PRO A 66 -1.45 -6.92 34.08
C PRO A 66 -2.46 -8.06 33.93
N LYS A 67 -1.98 -9.30 34.08
CA LYS A 67 -2.85 -10.51 34.10
C LYS A 67 -3.97 -10.51 35.13
N THR A 68 -3.89 -9.60 36.11
CA THR A 68 -4.86 -9.42 37.18
C THR A 68 -5.97 -8.41 36.85
N LYS A 69 -5.82 -7.64 35.77
CA LYS A 69 -6.81 -6.65 35.32
C LYS A 69 -7.56 -7.18 34.10
N ALA A 70 -8.89 -7.16 34.19
CA ALA A 70 -9.79 -7.52 33.09
C ALA A 70 -9.79 -6.42 32.01
N ASP A 71 -10.03 -6.80 30.75
CA ASP A 71 -10.19 -5.87 29.63
C ASP A 71 -11.46 -5.01 29.78
N ASP A 72 -11.36 -3.75 29.35
CA ASP A 72 -12.43 -2.74 29.48
C ASP A 72 -13.67 -3.10 28.65
N GLU A 73 -13.50 -3.78 27.51
CA GLU A 73 -14.61 -4.17 26.61
C GLU A 73 -15.09 -5.59 26.90
N ASN A 74 -14.17 -6.52 27.14
CA ASN A 74 -14.48 -7.93 27.39
C ASN A 74 -13.92 -8.42 28.74
N PRO A 75 -14.72 -8.39 29.81
CA PRO A 75 -14.27 -8.81 31.15
C PRO A 75 -13.86 -10.28 31.29
N SER A 76 -14.07 -11.11 30.27
CA SER A 76 -13.58 -12.51 30.25
C SER A 76 -12.11 -12.63 29.83
N LEU A 77 -11.53 -11.55 29.30
CA LEU A 77 -10.12 -11.44 28.95
C LEU A 77 -9.40 -10.60 29.99
N ASN A 78 -8.13 -10.91 30.24
CA ASN A 78 -7.25 -10.12 31.10
C ASN A 78 -6.07 -9.59 30.29
N GLY A 79 -5.40 -8.56 30.81
CA GLY A 79 -4.11 -8.13 30.27
C GLY A 79 -3.06 -9.24 30.24
N VAL A 80 -1.98 -9.06 29.47
CA VAL A 80 -0.93 -10.07 29.34
C VAL A 80 0.32 -9.77 30.17
N ARG A 81 0.43 -8.57 30.75
CA ARG A 81 1.66 -8.17 31.43
C ARG A 81 1.93 -9.01 32.67
N THR A 82 3.16 -9.53 32.77
CA THR A 82 3.64 -10.38 33.88
C THR A 82 4.47 -9.63 34.92
N ASP A 83 4.78 -8.36 34.68
CA ASP A 83 5.44 -7.46 35.65
C ASP A 83 4.45 -6.86 36.68
N ASN A 84 3.16 -7.17 36.56
CA ASN A 84 2.08 -6.70 37.41
C ASN A 84 1.93 -5.16 37.43
N ILE A 85 2.29 -4.49 36.32
CA ILE A 85 2.15 -3.03 36.15
C ILE A 85 1.00 -2.74 35.19
N SER A 86 0.15 -1.78 35.53
CA SER A 86 -0.82 -1.20 34.61
C SER A 86 -0.21 0.04 33.95
N LEU A 87 0.16 -0.05 32.68
CA LEU A 87 0.78 1.07 31.98
C LEU A 87 -0.16 2.26 31.81
N ILE A 88 -1.46 1.98 31.67
CA ILE A 88 -2.49 3.03 31.56
C ILE A 88 -2.77 3.64 32.93
N ASP A 89 -3.06 2.83 33.95
CA ASP A 89 -3.48 3.39 35.26
C ASP A 89 -2.31 4.00 36.02
N ASP A 90 -1.13 3.40 35.94
CA ASP A 90 0.01 3.75 36.81
C ASP A 90 0.94 4.79 36.16
N LEU A 91 0.99 4.86 34.82
CA LEU A 91 2.05 5.60 34.11
C LEU A 91 1.57 6.60 33.06
N TRP A 92 0.40 6.39 32.43
CA TRP A 92 -0.09 7.30 31.39
C TRP A 92 -0.48 8.65 32.00
N LYS A 93 0.11 9.73 31.46
CA LYS A 93 -0.12 11.12 31.93
C LYS A 93 -0.95 11.91 30.93
N GLY A 94 -2.06 11.32 30.49
CA GLY A 94 -2.98 11.92 29.55
C GLY A 94 -4.37 11.36 29.70
N ARG A 95 -5.23 11.67 28.74
CA ARG A 95 -6.56 11.11 28.65
C ARG A 95 -6.50 9.73 28.02
N TYR A 96 -7.18 8.77 28.61
CA TYR A 96 -7.37 7.44 28.03
C TYR A 96 -8.84 7.25 27.63
N ILE A 97 -9.06 6.66 26.47
CA ILE A 97 -10.38 6.24 25.97
C ILE A 97 -10.27 4.86 25.33
N TRP A 98 -11.37 4.12 25.28
CA TRP A 98 -11.35 2.75 24.75
C TRP A 98 -12.51 2.41 23.81
N ASN A 99 -13.41 3.36 23.55
CA ASN A 99 -14.51 3.13 22.61
C ASN A 99 -14.86 4.39 21.79
N LYS A 100 -15.63 4.16 20.72
CA LYS A 100 -16.12 5.21 19.82
C LYS A 100 -16.96 6.29 20.52
N THR A 101 -17.71 5.94 21.56
CA THR A 101 -18.56 6.88 22.28
C THR A 101 -17.73 7.88 23.08
N GLU A 102 -16.64 7.44 23.67
CA GLU A 102 -15.69 8.31 24.37
C GLU A 102 -14.90 9.20 23.42
N LEU A 103 -14.48 8.69 22.26
CA LEU A 103 -13.84 9.47 21.21
C LEU A 103 -14.70 10.69 20.81
N LYS A 104 -16.01 10.48 20.62
CA LYS A 104 -16.97 11.56 20.29
C LYS A 104 -17.15 12.62 21.38
N LYS A 105 -16.77 12.33 22.62
CA LYS A 105 -16.87 13.27 23.75
C LYS A 105 -15.61 14.11 23.92
N ILE A 106 -14.54 13.83 23.17
CA ILE A 106 -13.31 14.59 23.26
C ILE A 106 -13.51 15.99 22.70
N VAL A 107 -13.10 16.99 23.48
CA VAL A 107 -13.06 18.38 23.02
C VAL A 107 -11.84 18.53 22.10
N LEU A 108 -12.08 18.95 20.86
CA LEU A 108 -11.02 19.21 19.89
C LEU A 108 -10.03 20.26 20.41
N GLY A 109 -8.74 20.05 20.14
CA GLY A 109 -7.67 20.95 20.59
C GLY A 109 -7.36 20.90 22.10
N SER A 110 -7.89 19.92 22.84
CA SER A 110 -7.54 19.77 24.26
C SER A 110 -6.02 19.59 24.45
N PRO A 111 -5.41 20.21 25.47
CA PRO A 111 -3.96 20.20 25.64
C PRO A 111 -3.41 18.83 26.07
N GLU A 112 -4.21 18.05 26.80
CA GLU A 112 -3.83 16.72 27.30
C GLU A 112 -3.53 15.74 26.15
N PRO A 113 -2.43 14.97 26.22
CA PRO A 113 -2.21 13.84 25.32
C PRO A 113 -3.37 12.84 25.38
N LEU A 114 -3.74 12.24 24.24
CA LEU A 114 -4.83 11.29 24.16
C LEU A 114 -4.35 9.91 23.69
N LEU A 115 -4.66 8.88 24.47
CA LEU A 115 -4.45 7.48 24.15
C LEU A 115 -5.82 6.81 23.96
N GLY A 116 -6.12 6.38 22.74
CA GLY A 116 -7.33 5.64 22.38
C GLY A 116 -7.01 4.20 22.00
N LEU A 117 -7.38 3.23 22.84
CA LEU A 117 -7.19 1.80 22.57
C LEU A 117 -8.54 1.10 22.41
N PHE A 118 -8.97 0.94 21.17
CA PHE A 118 -10.33 0.54 20.81
C PHE A 118 -10.58 -0.96 20.77
N SER A 119 -9.53 -1.78 20.81
CA SER A 119 -9.66 -3.24 20.85
C SER A 119 -8.63 -3.90 21.77
N TYR A 120 -8.96 -5.10 22.26
CA TYR A 120 -8.06 -5.91 23.09
C TYR A 120 -6.75 -6.23 22.37
N ASP A 121 -6.83 -6.52 21.07
CA ASP A 121 -5.74 -6.84 20.16
C ASP A 121 -5.74 -5.81 18.99
N HIS A 122 -5.43 -6.20 17.76
CA HIS A 122 -5.73 -5.40 16.57
C HIS A 122 -7.21 -5.04 16.54
N MET A 123 -7.55 -3.90 15.94
CA MET A 123 -8.94 -3.55 15.68
C MET A 123 -9.57 -4.56 14.73
N ARG A 124 -10.90 -4.64 14.74
CA ARG A 124 -11.64 -5.53 13.84
C ARG A 124 -11.40 -5.14 12.38
N PHE A 125 -11.47 -6.11 11.48
CA PHE A 125 -11.58 -5.80 10.06
C PHE A 125 -12.84 -4.95 9.82
N GLU A 126 -12.79 -4.04 8.86
CA GLU A 126 -13.86 -3.10 8.53
C GLU A 126 -15.16 -3.84 8.24
N THR A 127 -15.09 -4.94 7.50
CA THR A 127 -16.21 -5.87 7.23
C THR A 127 -16.92 -6.39 8.48
N ASP A 128 -16.18 -6.61 9.56
CA ASP A 128 -16.74 -7.08 10.83
C ASP A 128 -17.17 -5.91 11.70
N ARG A 129 -16.40 -4.82 11.68
CA ARG A 129 -16.72 -3.58 12.39
C ARG A 129 -18.06 -3.00 11.94
N ILE A 130 -18.36 -2.96 10.64
CA ILE A 130 -19.64 -2.44 10.13
C ILE A 130 -20.85 -3.27 10.60
N ARG A 131 -20.66 -4.54 10.98
CA ARG A 131 -21.73 -5.37 11.56
C ARG A 131 -22.04 -4.98 13.01
N ASN A 132 -21.07 -4.40 13.72
CA ASN A 132 -21.27 -3.82 15.05
C ASN A 132 -20.53 -2.47 15.21
N PRO A 133 -21.03 -1.39 14.58
CA PRO A 133 -20.29 -0.14 14.39
C PRO A 133 -20.27 0.77 15.63
N LYS A 134 -20.81 0.31 16.76
CA LYS A 134 -20.98 1.08 17.99
C LYS A 134 -19.75 1.03 18.90
N GLU A 135 -18.93 0.00 18.78
CA GLU A 135 -17.80 -0.26 19.69
C GLU A 135 -16.52 0.43 19.21
N GLU A 136 -16.11 0.15 17.97
CA GLU A 136 -14.86 0.65 17.39
C GLU A 136 -15.11 1.76 16.33
N PRO A 137 -14.34 2.87 16.36
CA PRO A 137 -14.33 3.84 15.27
C PRO A 137 -13.68 3.25 14.01
N SER A 138 -14.08 3.69 12.82
CA SER A 138 -13.37 3.35 11.57
C SER A 138 -12.03 4.09 11.47
N LEU A 139 -11.17 3.71 10.51
CA LEU A 139 -9.93 4.44 10.23
C LEU A 139 -10.21 5.89 9.82
N SER A 140 -11.24 6.09 8.97
CA SER A 140 -11.70 7.42 8.58
C SER A 140 -12.13 8.23 9.80
N GLU A 141 -12.95 7.66 10.70
CA GLU A 141 -13.42 8.37 11.91
C GLU A 141 -12.28 8.75 12.86
N MET A 142 -11.31 7.85 13.07
CA MET A 142 -10.12 8.15 13.88
C MET A 142 -9.27 9.25 13.25
N THR A 143 -9.09 9.21 11.93
CA THR A 143 -8.21 10.13 11.21
C THR A 143 -8.85 11.51 11.07
N SER A 144 -10.15 11.60 10.77
CA SER A 144 -10.89 12.87 10.78
C SER A 144 -10.77 13.57 12.11
N PHE A 145 -11.01 12.83 13.20
CA PHE A 145 -10.84 13.35 14.55
C PHE A 145 -9.39 13.81 14.79
N ALA A 146 -8.38 13.01 14.41
CA ALA A 146 -6.98 13.34 14.61
C ALA A 146 -6.57 14.65 13.91
N VAL A 147 -6.93 14.79 12.63
CA VAL A 147 -6.63 16.00 11.84
C VAL A 147 -7.32 17.22 12.45
N GLU A 148 -8.62 17.15 12.73
CA GLU A 148 -9.35 18.27 13.33
C GLU A 148 -8.81 18.63 14.73
N HIS A 149 -8.47 17.62 15.53
CA HIS A 149 -7.91 17.82 16.87
C HIS A 149 -6.56 18.53 16.81
N LEU A 150 -5.65 18.10 15.93
CA LEU A 150 -4.31 18.66 15.79
C LEU A 150 -4.32 20.07 15.17
N LEU A 151 -5.17 20.32 14.17
CA LEU A 151 -5.38 21.67 13.63
C LEU A 151 -5.85 22.63 14.74
N MET A 152 -6.86 22.22 15.51
CA MET A 152 -7.34 23.01 16.66
C MET A 152 -6.27 23.19 17.75
N LYS A 153 -5.46 22.15 18.04
CA LYS A 153 -4.42 22.23 19.07
C LYS A 153 -3.29 23.19 18.68
N THR A 154 -2.86 23.13 17.42
CA THR A 154 -1.74 23.92 16.91
C THR A 154 -2.14 25.33 16.49
N GLN A 155 -3.45 25.59 16.32
CA GLN A 155 -3.99 26.85 15.79
C GLN A 155 -3.32 27.19 14.44
N ASP A 156 -2.95 26.16 13.67
CA ASP A 156 -2.28 26.23 12.37
C ASP A 156 -0.93 26.98 12.39
N LYS A 157 -0.27 27.10 13.56
CA LYS A 157 0.99 27.86 13.70
C LYS A 157 2.25 27.02 13.53
N TYR A 158 2.27 25.82 14.09
CA TYR A 158 3.49 25.02 14.25
C TYR A 158 3.51 23.73 13.41
N GLY A 159 2.46 23.48 12.62
CA GLY A 159 2.31 22.22 11.89
C GLY A 159 2.07 21.02 12.82
N PHE A 160 1.86 19.85 12.24
CA PHE A 160 1.89 18.57 12.98
C PHE A 160 2.41 17.45 12.07
N PHE A 161 2.93 16.40 12.69
CA PHE A 161 3.15 15.11 12.05
C PHE A 161 2.01 14.16 12.41
N LEU A 162 1.44 13.47 11.42
CA LEU A 162 0.46 12.42 11.67
C LEU A 162 0.78 11.19 10.82
N PHE A 163 0.84 10.03 11.47
CA PHE A 163 0.99 8.72 10.85
C PHE A 163 -0.34 7.96 10.91
N VAL A 164 -0.86 7.56 9.75
CA VAL A 164 -2.11 6.83 9.58
C VAL A 164 -1.80 5.52 8.90
N GLU A 165 -2.37 4.41 9.37
CA GLU A 165 -2.07 3.08 8.84
C GLU A 165 -3.33 2.25 8.66
N GLY A 166 -3.53 1.74 7.44
CA GLY A 166 -4.51 0.72 7.08
C GLY A 166 -3.99 -0.68 7.39
N SER A 167 -3.70 -0.95 8.66
CA SER A 167 -2.87 -2.07 9.09
C SER A 167 -3.44 -3.46 8.82
N ARG A 168 -4.76 -3.59 8.57
CA ARG A 168 -5.37 -4.91 8.36
C ARG A 168 -5.47 -5.32 6.89
N ILE A 169 -5.01 -4.48 5.95
CA ILE A 169 -4.83 -4.91 4.55
C ILE A 169 -3.87 -6.11 4.52
N ASP A 170 -2.71 -5.99 5.18
CA ASP A 170 -1.72 -7.05 5.37
C ASP A 170 -2.29 -8.31 6.01
N HIS A 171 -2.95 -8.18 7.17
CA HIS A 171 -3.56 -9.33 7.83
C HIS A 171 -4.58 -10.06 6.93
N GLY A 172 -5.33 -9.32 6.10
CA GLY A 172 -6.24 -9.91 5.11
C GLY A 172 -5.49 -10.75 4.06
N HIS A 173 -4.36 -10.25 3.58
CA HIS A 173 -3.49 -10.96 2.64
C HIS A 173 -2.80 -12.17 3.26
N HIS A 174 -2.24 -12.06 4.47
CA HIS A 174 -1.68 -13.19 5.21
C HIS A 174 -2.67 -14.36 5.34
N TYR A 175 -3.95 -14.07 5.50
CA TYR A 175 -5.02 -15.08 5.55
C TYR A 175 -5.49 -15.56 4.17
N THR A 176 -4.93 -15.04 3.08
CA THR A 176 -5.42 -15.19 1.71
C THR A 176 -6.92 -14.90 1.58
N LYS A 177 -7.44 -14.00 2.41
CA LYS A 177 -8.83 -13.54 2.41
C LYS A 177 -8.91 -12.18 1.75
N ALA A 178 -8.88 -12.17 0.42
CA ALA A 178 -8.83 -10.93 -0.36
C ALA A 178 -10.04 -10.01 -0.08
N ARG A 179 -11.19 -10.54 0.33
CA ARG A 179 -12.34 -9.70 0.74
C ARG A 179 -11.99 -8.82 1.95
N TYR A 180 -11.30 -9.37 2.95
CA TYR A 180 -10.83 -8.57 4.09
C TYR A 180 -9.78 -7.54 3.63
N ALA A 181 -8.79 -7.96 2.82
CA ALA A 181 -7.72 -7.06 2.38
C ALA A 181 -8.25 -5.89 1.53
N LEU A 182 -9.13 -6.16 0.55
CA LEU A 182 -9.66 -5.14 -0.36
C LEU A 182 -10.65 -4.19 0.31
N ASP A 183 -11.44 -4.66 1.28
CA ASP A 183 -12.34 -3.78 2.02
C ASP A 183 -11.59 -2.86 2.99
N GLU A 184 -10.52 -3.35 3.62
CA GLU A 184 -9.59 -2.50 4.36
C GLU A 184 -8.92 -1.46 3.46
N TYR A 185 -8.55 -1.85 2.23
CA TYR A 185 -7.97 -0.94 1.25
C TYR A 185 -8.97 0.16 0.84
N VAL A 186 -10.25 -0.18 0.67
CA VAL A 186 -11.30 0.80 0.40
C VAL A 186 -11.50 1.76 1.57
N GLU A 187 -11.49 1.28 2.82
CA GLU A 187 -11.59 2.16 3.99
C GLU A 187 -10.35 3.07 4.14
N PHE A 188 -9.17 2.58 3.76
CA PHE A 188 -7.96 3.38 3.68
C PHE A 188 -8.05 4.48 2.61
N ASP A 189 -8.57 4.17 1.41
CA ASP A 189 -8.81 5.17 0.35
C ASP A 189 -9.86 6.22 0.76
N ASN A 190 -10.96 5.77 1.38
CA ASN A 190 -11.97 6.66 1.97
C ASN A 190 -11.35 7.61 2.99
N THR A 191 -10.43 7.11 3.83
CA THR A 191 -9.69 7.90 4.81
C THR A 191 -8.88 9.01 4.13
N ILE A 192 -8.17 8.70 3.03
CA ILE A 192 -7.40 9.68 2.25
C ILE A 192 -8.33 10.77 1.68
N GLY A 193 -9.47 10.36 1.11
CA GLY A 193 -10.48 11.29 0.58
C GLY A 193 -11.01 12.24 1.65
N GLU A 194 -11.32 11.71 2.83
CA GLU A 194 -11.86 12.46 3.97
C GLU A 194 -10.83 13.44 4.56
N VAL A 195 -9.57 13.02 4.71
CA VAL A 195 -8.45 13.89 5.07
C VAL A 195 -8.36 15.07 4.11
N LYS A 196 -8.33 14.81 2.79
CA LYS A 196 -8.22 15.86 1.78
C LYS A 196 -9.40 16.83 1.86
N ARG A 197 -10.60 16.32 2.12
CA ARG A 197 -11.80 17.14 2.34
C ARG A 197 -11.62 18.06 3.55
N ILE A 198 -11.22 17.52 4.71
CA ILE A 198 -11.03 18.31 5.95
C ILE A 198 -9.97 19.38 5.74
N LEU A 199 -8.81 19.03 5.20
CA LEU A 199 -7.71 19.98 4.96
C LEU A 199 -8.13 21.09 3.98
N LYS A 200 -8.91 20.74 2.94
CA LYS A 200 -9.45 21.72 1.98
C LYS A 200 -10.46 22.65 2.65
N ASP A 201 -11.39 22.12 3.44
CA ASP A 201 -12.40 22.89 4.15
C ASP A 201 -11.76 23.85 5.18
N LYS A 202 -10.59 23.47 5.72
CA LYS A 202 -9.78 24.29 6.63
C LYS A 202 -8.82 25.24 5.91
N GLY A 203 -8.70 25.14 4.59
CA GLY A 203 -7.83 26.01 3.80
C GLY A 203 -6.33 25.74 3.95
N VAL A 204 -5.94 24.54 4.41
CA VAL A 204 -4.54 24.15 4.69
C VAL A 204 -4.06 22.98 3.83
N LEU A 205 -4.87 22.51 2.86
CA LEU A 205 -4.48 21.41 1.98
C LEU A 205 -3.19 21.72 1.21
N ASP A 206 -3.05 22.95 0.69
CA ASP A 206 -1.86 23.37 -0.04
C ASP A 206 -0.63 23.61 0.86
N ASP A 207 -0.83 23.72 2.17
CA ASP A 207 0.20 23.82 3.21
C ASP A 207 0.51 22.47 3.88
N THR A 208 -0.11 21.39 3.40
CA THR A 208 0.06 20.04 3.95
C THR A 208 0.75 19.12 2.95
N LEU A 209 1.91 18.59 3.32
CA LEU A 209 2.51 17.47 2.59
C LEU A 209 1.79 16.18 2.99
N LEU A 210 0.99 15.64 2.07
CA LEU A 210 0.32 14.35 2.19
C LEU A 210 1.08 13.31 1.37
N VAL A 211 1.62 12.29 2.02
CA VAL A 211 2.31 11.15 1.39
C VAL A 211 1.52 9.87 1.61
N VAL A 212 1.26 9.12 0.55
CA VAL A 212 0.64 7.79 0.60
C VAL A 212 1.63 6.77 0.05
N THR A 213 1.90 5.70 0.81
CA THR A 213 2.84 4.65 0.39
C THR A 213 2.42 3.30 0.96
N ALA A 214 3.15 2.25 0.56
CA ALA A 214 3.22 1.03 1.34
C ALA A 214 4.60 0.79 1.96
N ASP A 215 4.63 -0.06 2.98
CA ASP A 215 5.86 -0.60 3.57
C ASP A 215 6.38 -1.80 2.77
N HIS A 216 5.48 -2.65 2.25
CA HIS A 216 5.75 -3.71 1.29
C HIS A 216 4.49 -4.13 0.51
N SER A 217 4.65 -5.09 -0.39
CA SER A 217 3.56 -5.74 -1.12
C SER A 217 3.23 -7.12 -0.54
N HIS A 218 2.44 -7.91 -1.27
CA HIS A 218 2.10 -9.32 -1.00
C HIS A 218 2.29 -10.16 -2.25
N MET A 219 2.34 -11.49 -2.09
CA MET A 219 2.27 -12.46 -3.19
C MET A 219 0.85 -12.57 -3.76
N PHE A 220 0.11 -11.46 -3.77
CA PHE A 220 -1.24 -11.31 -4.28
C PHE A 220 -1.19 -10.97 -5.77
N SER A 221 -2.03 -11.65 -6.57
CA SER A 221 -2.20 -11.36 -7.99
C SER A 221 -3.68 -11.35 -8.37
N PHE A 222 -4.03 -10.57 -9.38
CA PHE A 222 -5.34 -10.64 -10.02
C PHE A 222 -5.23 -10.66 -11.55
N GLY A 223 -6.07 -11.44 -12.22
CA GLY A 223 -6.03 -11.64 -13.66
C GLY A 223 -7.13 -12.58 -14.17
N ALA A 224 -6.73 -13.60 -14.94
CA ALA A 224 -7.58 -14.67 -15.48
C ALA A 224 -8.57 -14.31 -16.61
N GLY A 225 -8.52 -13.11 -17.20
CA GLY A 225 -9.34 -12.77 -18.36
C GLY A 225 -10.83 -12.62 -18.02
N SER A 226 -11.19 -11.49 -17.41
CA SER A 226 -12.56 -11.16 -17.00
C SER A 226 -13.11 -9.94 -17.73
N ALA A 227 -14.40 -10.00 -18.08
CA ALA A 227 -15.12 -8.87 -18.65
C ALA A 227 -15.19 -7.71 -17.64
N ARG A 228 -15.15 -6.48 -18.17
CA ARG A 228 -15.31 -5.26 -17.37
C ARG A 228 -16.60 -5.30 -16.55
N GLY A 229 -16.51 -4.95 -15.27
CA GLY A 229 -17.65 -4.98 -14.33
C GLY A 229 -17.88 -6.34 -13.67
N SER A 230 -17.06 -7.35 -13.98
CA SER A 230 -17.07 -8.62 -13.23
C SER A 230 -16.65 -8.39 -11.78
N ASN A 231 -17.22 -9.18 -10.87
CA ASN A 231 -16.84 -9.15 -9.46
C ASN A 231 -15.42 -9.69 -9.30
N ILE A 232 -14.50 -8.86 -8.77
CA ILE A 232 -13.07 -9.20 -8.60
C ILE A 232 -12.82 -10.44 -7.74
N PHE A 233 -13.74 -10.78 -6.83
CA PHE A 233 -13.63 -11.97 -5.99
C PHE A 233 -14.04 -13.27 -6.71
N GLY A 234 -14.67 -13.13 -7.88
CA GLY A 234 -15.20 -14.25 -8.65
C GLY A 234 -14.18 -14.89 -9.58
N PHE A 235 -14.73 -15.50 -10.62
CA PHE A 235 -13.98 -16.26 -11.63
C PHE A 235 -13.88 -15.49 -12.95
N ALA A 236 -12.93 -15.92 -13.77
CA ALA A 236 -12.80 -15.53 -15.16
C ALA A 236 -14.14 -15.62 -15.91
N THR A 237 -14.47 -14.59 -16.68
CA THR A 237 -15.77 -14.50 -17.39
C THR A 237 -15.66 -14.41 -18.90
N LEU A 238 -14.47 -14.14 -19.46
CA LEU A 238 -14.31 -14.11 -20.91
C LEU A 238 -14.42 -15.52 -21.50
N GLU A 239 -15.09 -15.61 -22.66
CA GLU A 239 -15.20 -16.85 -23.41
C GLU A 239 -13.80 -17.40 -23.74
N ASN A 240 -13.62 -18.71 -23.60
CA ASN A 240 -12.33 -19.40 -23.74
C ASN A 240 -11.26 -19.11 -22.65
N ALA A 241 -11.58 -18.29 -21.63
CA ALA A 241 -10.73 -18.07 -20.45
C ALA A 241 -11.45 -18.38 -19.12
N ASN A 242 -12.77 -18.57 -19.15
CA ASN A 242 -13.60 -18.81 -17.96
C ASN A 242 -13.31 -20.12 -17.21
N VAL A 243 -12.64 -21.07 -17.87
CA VAL A 243 -12.14 -22.32 -17.28
C VAL A 243 -10.71 -22.59 -17.74
N SER A 244 -9.95 -23.31 -16.93
CA SER A 244 -8.60 -23.75 -17.32
C SER A 244 -8.66 -24.69 -18.51
N ASP A 245 -7.74 -24.54 -19.45
CA ASP A 245 -7.56 -25.44 -20.58
C ASP A 245 -6.98 -26.81 -20.19
N ILE A 246 -6.41 -26.95 -18.99
CA ILE A 246 -5.81 -28.18 -18.45
C ILE A 246 -6.85 -29.01 -17.69
N ASP A 247 -7.44 -28.47 -16.62
CA ASP A 247 -8.33 -29.23 -15.72
C ASP A 247 -9.83 -28.93 -15.93
N LYS A 248 -10.16 -28.01 -16.83
CA LYS A 248 -11.52 -27.59 -17.17
C LYS A 248 -12.32 -27.01 -16.00
N MET A 249 -11.65 -26.61 -14.90
CA MET A 249 -12.30 -25.96 -13.76
C MET A 249 -12.24 -24.43 -13.86
N PRO A 250 -13.19 -23.69 -13.26
CA PRO A 250 -13.17 -22.23 -13.20
C PRO A 250 -11.84 -21.66 -12.69
N VAL A 251 -11.40 -20.54 -13.26
CA VAL A 251 -10.17 -19.85 -12.86
C VAL A 251 -10.52 -18.65 -11.99
N ASN A 252 -9.99 -18.57 -10.78
CA ASN A 252 -10.20 -17.40 -9.92
C ASN A 252 -9.55 -16.17 -10.54
N ILE A 253 -10.20 -15.02 -10.43
CA ILE A 253 -9.59 -13.74 -10.82
C ILE A 253 -8.40 -13.46 -9.91
N ILE A 254 -8.58 -13.61 -8.59
CA ILE A 254 -7.54 -13.41 -7.60
C ILE A 254 -6.89 -14.75 -7.23
N ALA A 255 -5.57 -14.76 -7.13
CA ALA A 255 -4.80 -15.88 -6.59
C ALA A 255 -3.56 -15.37 -5.83
N TYR A 256 -3.01 -16.23 -4.97
CA TYR A 256 -1.79 -15.96 -4.21
C TYR A 256 -0.65 -16.90 -4.60
N GLY A 257 0.59 -16.42 -4.52
CA GLY A 257 1.79 -17.23 -4.74
C GLY A 257 1.99 -18.29 -3.65
N ASN A 258 1.61 -18.00 -2.41
CA ASN A 258 1.66 -18.94 -1.29
C ASN A 258 0.56 -18.64 -0.26
N GLY A 259 0.39 -19.50 0.75
CA GLY A 259 -0.54 -19.27 1.86
C GLY A 259 -1.44 -20.47 2.24
N PRO A 260 -2.41 -20.26 3.14
CA PRO A 260 -3.18 -21.31 3.79
C PRO A 260 -4.16 -22.07 2.91
N ASN A 261 -4.54 -21.55 1.74
CA ASN A 261 -5.49 -22.22 0.84
C ASN A 261 -4.80 -22.83 -0.39
N PHE A 262 -3.76 -23.63 -0.13
CA PHE A 262 -3.12 -24.47 -1.13
C PHE A 262 -3.84 -25.84 -1.23
N PRO A 263 -4.12 -26.37 -2.43
CA PRO A 263 -4.75 -27.68 -2.57
C PRO A 263 -3.79 -28.79 -2.15
N ALA A 264 -4.20 -29.67 -1.22
CA ALA A 264 -3.39 -30.77 -0.72
C ALA A 264 -2.94 -31.78 -1.79
N THR A 265 -3.59 -31.77 -2.97
CA THR A 265 -3.21 -32.57 -4.13
C THR A 265 -2.95 -31.65 -5.32
N ARG A 266 -2.21 -32.14 -6.33
CA ARG A 266 -2.01 -31.39 -7.59
C ARG A 266 -3.31 -31.12 -8.35
N ASN A 267 -4.39 -31.85 -8.04
CA ASN A 267 -5.70 -31.59 -8.62
C ASN A 267 -6.41 -30.54 -7.79
N ARG A 268 -6.86 -29.47 -8.46
CA ARG A 268 -7.79 -28.52 -7.85
C ARG A 268 -9.10 -29.24 -7.56
N THR A 269 -9.72 -28.92 -6.44
CA THR A 269 -11.09 -29.35 -6.15
C THR A 269 -11.96 -28.11 -6.20
N TYR A 270 -12.83 -28.02 -7.20
CA TYR A 270 -13.87 -27.01 -7.20
C TYR A 270 -15.04 -27.52 -6.36
N LEU A 271 -15.48 -26.71 -5.41
CA LEU A 271 -16.72 -26.98 -4.68
C LEU A 271 -17.80 -26.14 -5.34
N ASP A 272 -18.82 -26.78 -5.92
CA ASP A 272 -19.95 -26.09 -6.59
C ASP A 272 -20.70 -25.13 -5.66
N SER A 273 -20.46 -25.24 -4.34
CA SER A 273 -21.03 -24.41 -3.27
C SER A 273 -20.12 -23.27 -2.79
N ILE A 274 -19.08 -22.88 -3.53
CA ILE A 274 -18.19 -21.76 -3.12
C ILE A 274 -18.97 -20.44 -3.16
N ASP A 275 -19.16 -19.84 -1.98
CA ASP A 275 -19.58 -18.45 -1.86
C ASP A 275 -18.34 -17.56 -1.87
N PHE A 276 -17.93 -17.13 -3.07
CA PHE A 276 -16.78 -16.23 -3.24
C PHE A 276 -17.04 -14.80 -2.74
N ASN A 277 -18.29 -14.46 -2.37
CA ASN A 277 -18.60 -13.18 -1.71
C ASN A 277 -18.44 -13.26 -0.19
N SER A 278 -18.29 -14.46 0.37
CA SER A 278 -18.08 -14.63 1.80
C SER A 278 -16.77 -14.00 2.24
N THR A 279 -16.80 -13.30 3.38
CA THR A 279 -15.59 -12.80 4.05
C THR A 279 -14.67 -13.93 4.53
N GLU A 280 -15.20 -15.15 4.63
CA GLU A 280 -14.45 -16.34 5.01
C GLU A 280 -13.82 -17.07 3.81
N TYR A 281 -14.16 -16.69 2.57
CA TYR A 281 -13.57 -17.29 1.39
C TYR A 281 -12.07 -16.94 1.31
N ARG A 282 -11.25 -17.99 1.20
CA ARG A 282 -9.81 -17.87 0.95
C ARG A 282 -9.55 -18.11 -0.52
N GLN A 283 -8.84 -17.21 -1.18
CA GLN A 283 -8.42 -17.40 -2.57
C GLN A 283 -7.33 -18.47 -2.66
N PRO A 284 -7.21 -19.16 -3.81
CA PRO A 284 -6.22 -20.23 -3.96
C PRO A 284 -4.79 -19.71 -3.83
N ALA A 285 -3.92 -20.54 -3.27
CA ALA A 285 -2.48 -20.32 -3.17
C ALA A 285 -1.69 -21.38 -3.95
N ALA A 286 -0.55 -21.00 -4.53
CA ALA A 286 0.30 -21.92 -5.30
C ALA A 286 1.30 -22.73 -4.44
N LEU A 287 1.66 -22.26 -3.24
CA LEU A 287 2.52 -22.97 -2.28
C LEU A 287 1.89 -22.99 -0.87
N PRO A 288 1.98 -24.10 -0.11
CA PRO A 288 1.36 -24.20 1.20
C PRO A 288 2.15 -23.47 2.28
N LEU A 289 1.50 -22.57 3.00
CA LEU A 289 1.99 -21.94 4.23
C LEU A 289 0.83 -21.69 5.20
N ILE A 290 1.11 -21.50 6.50
CA ILE A 290 0.06 -21.16 7.48
C ILE A 290 -0.43 -19.71 7.26
N GLU A 291 0.49 -18.83 6.88
CA GLU A 291 0.23 -17.45 6.48
C GLU A 291 0.95 -17.20 5.15
N GLU A 292 0.31 -16.42 4.29
CA GLU A 292 0.93 -15.94 3.06
C GLU A 292 2.11 -14.99 3.36
N THR A 293 3.06 -14.83 2.45
CA THR A 293 4.25 -13.98 2.64
C THR A 293 4.14 -12.66 1.91
N HIS A 294 4.81 -11.64 2.42
CA HIS A 294 5.00 -10.38 1.71
C HIS A 294 5.61 -10.56 0.31
N GLY A 295 5.31 -9.60 -0.57
CA GLY A 295 5.91 -9.41 -1.88
C GLY A 295 7.14 -8.49 -1.79
N GLY A 296 8.15 -8.77 -2.61
CA GLY A 296 9.42 -8.05 -2.62
C GLY A 296 9.58 -7.05 -3.77
N GLU A 297 8.52 -6.83 -4.55
CA GLU A 297 8.51 -5.85 -5.63
C GLU A 297 8.31 -4.42 -5.12
N ASP A 298 8.68 -3.45 -5.95
CA ASP A 298 8.55 -2.03 -5.66
C ASP A 298 7.10 -1.63 -5.35
N VAL A 299 6.95 -0.75 -4.36
CA VAL A 299 5.67 -0.13 -4.00
C VAL A 299 5.61 1.34 -4.39
N ALA A 300 4.41 1.81 -4.70
CA ALA A 300 4.11 3.16 -5.16
C ALA A 300 4.13 4.15 -3.99
N VAL A 301 4.62 5.35 -4.31
CA VAL A 301 4.56 6.52 -3.44
C VAL A 301 3.78 7.60 -4.16
N PHE A 302 2.71 8.10 -3.53
CA PHE A 302 1.95 9.25 -4.00
C PHE A 302 2.18 10.42 -3.05
N ALA A 303 2.34 11.63 -3.58
CA ALA A 303 2.53 12.82 -2.77
C ALA A 303 1.69 13.99 -3.29
N HIS A 304 1.22 14.83 -2.36
CA HIS A 304 0.49 16.07 -2.63
C HIS A 304 0.95 17.17 -1.67
N GLY A 305 0.92 18.42 -2.12
CA GLY A 305 1.29 19.59 -1.30
C GLY A 305 2.75 20.01 -1.43
N PRO A 306 3.29 20.76 -0.45
CA PRO A 306 4.64 21.33 -0.49
C PRO A 306 5.70 20.26 -0.73
N TRP A 307 6.62 20.53 -1.66
CA TRP A 307 7.72 19.61 -2.03
C TRP A 307 7.30 18.21 -2.56
N SER A 308 6.03 18.01 -2.92
CA SER A 308 5.58 16.74 -3.53
C SER A 308 6.33 16.35 -4.81
N HIS A 309 6.89 17.31 -5.54
CA HIS A 309 7.73 17.07 -6.72
C HIS A 309 9.06 16.35 -6.41
N LEU A 310 9.45 16.18 -5.13
CA LEU A 310 10.59 15.35 -4.74
C LEU A 310 10.27 13.84 -4.81
N PHE A 311 9.00 13.46 -4.87
CA PHE A 311 8.53 12.07 -4.89
C PHE A 311 8.29 11.62 -6.33
N THR A 312 9.36 11.53 -7.11
CA THR A 312 9.33 11.13 -8.52
C THR A 312 10.35 10.03 -8.81
N GLY A 313 10.08 9.22 -9.84
CA GLY A 313 10.97 8.13 -10.27
C GLY A 313 11.04 6.98 -9.27
N THR A 314 12.06 6.14 -9.42
CA THR A 314 12.37 5.06 -8.47
C THR A 314 13.20 5.62 -7.31
N MET A 315 12.88 5.24 -6.08
CA MET A 315 13.58 5.71 -4.89
C MET A 315 13.66 4.63 -3.82
N GLU A 316 14.70 4.70 -3.01
CA GLU A 316 14.83 3.85 -1.83
C GLU A 316 13.82 4.26 -0.75
N GLN A 317 13.19 3.28 -0.09
CA GLN A 317 12.11 3.52 0.88
C GLN A 317 12.51 4.47 2.01
N HIS A 318 13.73 4.35 2.54
CA HIS A 318 14.21 5.21 3.62
C HIS A 318 14.24 6.71 3.22
N THR A 319 14.35 7.01 1.93
CA THR A 319 14.39 8.41 1.44
C THR A 319 13.06 9.13 1.63
N ILE A 320 11.94 8.42 1.81
CA ILE A 320 10.62 9.01 2.09
C ILE A 320 10.70 9.88 3.35
N ALA A 321 11.27 9.35 4.43
CA ALA A 321 11.42 10.08 5.69
C ALA A 321 12.32 11.32 5.54
N HIS A 322 13.42 11.21 4.80
CA HIS A 322 14.32 12.35 4.53
C HIS A 322 13.64 13.45 3.72
N LYS A 323 12.87 13.10 2.69
CA LYS A 323 12.12 14.07 1.87
C LYS A 323 11.04 14.79 2.68
N MET A 324 10.36 14.07 3.59
CA MET A 324 9.39 14.65 4.50
C MET A 324 10.05 15.59 5.51
N ALA A 325 11.18 15.19 6.10
CA ALA A 325 11.95 16.03 7.02
C ALA A 325 12.48 17.30 6.34
N TYR A 326 12.97 17.17 5.09
CA TYR A 326 13.38 18.29 4.25
C TYR A 326 12.20 19.26 4.02
N ALA A 327 11.05 18.74 3.59
CA ALA A 327 9.87 19.54 3.33
C ALA A 327 9.40 20.31 4.57
N ALA A 328 9.48 19.68 5.74
CA ALA A 328 9.07 20.27 7.01
C ALA A 328 10.13 21.13 7.71
N CYS A 329 11.34 21.26 7.13
CA CYS A 329 12.48 21.94 7.75
C CYS A 329 12.86 21.39 9.14
N TRP A 330 12.76 20.06 9.33
CA TRP A 330 13.06 19.40 10.62
C TRP A 330 14.54 19.02 10.80
N ASP A 331 15.34 19.11 9.75
CA ASP A 331 16.78 18.83 9.81
C ASP A 331 17.57 20.06 10.33
N ASP A 332 18.43 19.85 11.31
CA ASP A 332 19.28 20.88 11.90
C ASP A 332 20.30 21.44 10.89
N GLU A 333 20.73 20.66 9.89
CA GLU A 333 21.67 21.12 8.86
C GLU A 333 21.01 22.01 7.79
N ILE A 334 19.67 21.94 7.64
CA ILE A 334 18.90 22.70 6.63
C ILE A 334 18.35 24.02 7.19
N LYS A 335 18.60 24.33 8.47
CA LYS A 335 18.13 25.56 9.14
C LYS A 335 18.70 26.89 8.61
N THR A 336 19.43 26.89 7.50
CA THR A 336 19.88 28.12 6.84
C THR A 336 18.86 28.56 5.77
N GLU A 337 18.17 29.66 6.08
CA GLU A 337 17.34 30.51 5.18
C GLU A 337 15.85 30.19 4.93
N ILE A 338 15.19 29.31 5.68
CA ILE A 338 13.73 29.11 5.53
C ILE A 338 13.00 29.19 6.89
N ILE A 339 12.98 30.36 7.54
CA ILE A 339 12.00 30.61 8.62
C ILE A 339 11.45 32.04 8.51
N LYS A 340 10.49 32.21 7.60
CA LYS A 340 9.37 33.17 7.70
C LYS A 340 8.15 32.57 6.98
N GLY A 341 7.61 31.48 7.51
CA GLY A 341 6.38 30.86 7.00
C GLY A 341 5.71 30.03 8.11
N ASN A 342 4.37 29.92 8.05
CA ASN A 342 3.58 29.09 8.96
C ASN A 342 4.04 27.62 8.87
N GLY A 343 4.01 26.86 9.97
CA GLY A 343 4.52 25.49 10.00
C GLY A 343 3.82 24.56 9.00
N ILE A 344 4.58 23.69 8.32
CA ILE A 344 4.05 22.73 7.35
C ILE A 344 3.45 21.53 8.10
N HIS A 345 2.24 21.12 7.71
CA HIS A 345 1.65 19.88 8.18
C HIS A 345 2.20 18.71 7.35
N VAL A 346 2.61 17.63 8.01
CA VAL A 346 3.07 16.41 7.34
C VAL A 346 2.19 15.26 7.75
N LEU A 347 1.54 14.66 6.76
CA LEU A 347 0.68 13.50 6.92
C LEU A 347 1.21 12.37 6.06
N ILE A 348 1.55 11.26 6.70
CA ILE A 348 1.86 10.00 6.00
C ILE A 348 0.76 8.99 6.26
N VAL A 349 0.27 8.42 5.18
CA VAL A 349 -0.78 7.42 5.18
C VAL A 349 -0.18 6.16 4.55
N CYS A 350 0.04 5.14 5.37
CA CYS A 350 0.69 3.90 4.96
C CYS A 350 -0.34 2.78 4.84
N ALA A 351 -0.32 2.08 3.71
CA ALA A 351 -1.09 0.86 3.48
C ALA A 351 -0.16 -0.25 3.00
N PHE A 352 -0.72 -1.34 2.50
CA PHE A 352 0.01 -2.39 1.81
C PHE A 352 -0.40 -2.35 0.35
N GLN A 353 0.57 -2.54 -0.55
CA GLN A 353 0.29 -2.41 -1.98
C GLN A 353 -0.45 -3.64 -2.50
N LEU A 354 -1.50 -3.39 -3.30
CA LEU A 354 -2.07 -4.37 -4.20
C LEU A 354 -1.27 -4.39 -5.49
N GLN A 355 -0.91 -5.57 -5.98
CA GLN A 355 -0.23 -5.74 -7.26
C GLN A 355 -1.11 -5.21 -8.40
N PHE A 356 -0.93 -3.95 -8.80
CA PHE A 356 -1.48 -3.42 -10.03
C PHE A 356 -0.46 -3.62 -11.15
N HIS A 357 -0.52 -4.76 -11.84
CA HIS A 357 0.07 -4.88 -13.17
C HIS A 357 -0.86 -4.16 -14.16
N VAL A 358 -0.86 -2.83 -14.13
CA VAL A 358 -1.39 -2.05 -15.25
C VAL A 358 -0.28 -2.01 -16.28
N GLU A 359 -0.28 -2.96 -17.21
CA GLU A 359 0.26 -2.65 -18.53
C GLU A 359 -0.52 -1.42 -19.02
N THR A 360 0.21 -0.34 -19.26
CA THR A 360 -0.27 0.93 -19.79
C THR A 360 -0.92 0.73 -21.16
N VAL A 361 -2.17 0.30 -21.19
CA VAL A 361 -3.03 0.28 -22.39
C VAL A 361 -4.04 1.45 -22.36
N GLN A 362 -4.05 2.26 -21.30
CA GLN A 362 -5.06 3.30 -21.11
C GLN A 362 -4.61 4.71 -21.51
N GLN A 363 -3.34 4.92 -21.88
CA GLN A 363 -2.85 6.20 -22.39
C GLN A 363 -2.87 6.29 -23.93
N SER A 364 -2.99 5.15 -24.62
CA SER A 364 -3.04 5.07 -26.08
C SER A 364 -4.44 5.32 -26.68
N SER A 365 -5.52 5.17 -25.92
CA SER A 365 -6.89 5.33 -26.47
C SER A 365 -7.33 6.78 -26.69
N LEU A 366 -6.71 7.75 -26.01
CA LEU A 366 -6.97 9.19 -26.26
C LEU A 366 -6.12 9.74 -27.41
N GLU A 367 -4.92 9.19 -27.63
CA GLU A 367 -4.02 9.57 -28.72
C GLU A 367 -4.43 8.94 -30.07
N ILE A 368 -5.10 7.78 -30.05
CA ILE A 368 -5.64 7.12 -31.26
C ILE A 368 -6.75 7.97 -31.92
N LEU A 369 -7.52 8.75 -31.16
CA LEU A 369 -8.56 9.63 -31.72
C LEU A 369 -7.99 10.87 -32.43
N GLN A 370 -6.75 11.26 -32.15
CA GLN A 370 -6.04 12.32 -32.88
C GLN A 370 -5.24 11.79 -34.09
N ALA A 371 -5.01 10.49 -34.17
CA ALA A 371 -4.27 9.82 -35.25
C ALA A 371 -5.10 9.54 -36.53
N VAL A 372 -6.41 9.82 -36.54
CA VAL A 372 -7.31 9.61 -37.71
C VAL A 372 -7.04 10.58 -38.88
N SER A 373 -6.00 11.41 -38.79
CA SER A 373 -5.59 12.34 -39.87
C SER A 373 -4.32 11.92 -40.64
N PHE A 374 -3.73 10.75 -40.35
CA PHE A 374 -2.45 10.32 -40.94
C PHE A 374 -2.55 9.05 -41.83
N GLU A 375 -3.72 8.77 -42.43
CA GLU A 375 -3.95 7.55 -43.22
C GLU A 375 -3.16 7.44 -44.55
N THR A 376 -2.45 8.47 -45.00
CA THR A 376 -1.75 8.43 -46.30
C THR A 376 -0.26 8.08 -46.23
N GLU A 377 0.42 8.32 -45.11
CA GLU A 377 1.84 8.01 -44.94
C GLU A 377 2.08 6.58 -44.43
N ALA A 378 1.19 6.07 -43.56
CA ALA A 378 1.28 4.71 -43.01
C ALA A 378 1.14 3.62 -44.07
N ALA A 379 0.31 3.83 -45.10
CA ALA A 379 0.14 2.88 -46.21
C ALA A 379 1.42 2.67 -47.04
N SER A 380 2.29 3.69 -47.13
CA SER A 380 3.58 3.57 -47.84
C SER A 380 4.61 2.78 -47.02
N ILE A 381 4.60 2.96 -45.70
CA ILE A 381 5.51 2.31 -44.75
C ILE A 381 5.14 0.83 -44.59
N ILE A 382 3.85 0.50 -44.52
CA ILE A 382 3.38 -0.89 -44.48
C ILE A 382 3.79 -1.64 -45.76
N LYS A 383 3.70 -0.99 -46.92
CA LYS A 383 4.07 -1.59 -48.21
C LYS A 383 5.59 -1.82 -48.34
N GLU A 384 6.41 -0.98 -47.70
CA GLU A 384 7.87 -1.19 -47.60
C GLU A 384 8.21 -2.30 -46.60
N GLN A 385 7.50 -2.39 -45.47
CA GLN A 385 7.67 -3.47 -44.50
C GLN A 385 7.25 -4.84 -45.05
N GLU A 386 6.17 -4.91 -45.84
CA GLU A 386 5.76 -6.13 -46.54
C GLU A 386 6.83 -6.61 -47.53
N LYS A 387 7.46 -5.70 -48.28
CA LYS A 387 8.60 -6.05 -49.16
C LYS A 387 9.80 -6.55 -48.38
N PHE A 388 10.09 -5.96 -47.21
CA PHE A 388 11.20 -6.39 -46.36
C PHE A 388 10.95 -7.77 -45.75
N ILE A 389 9.73 -8.07 -45.32
CA ILE A 389 9.32 -9.38 -44.83
C ILE A 389 9.36 -10.42 -45.95
N GLN A 390 8.94 -10.05 -47.17
CA GLN A 390 9.04 -10.93 -48.33
C GLN A 390 10.51 -11.24 -48.68
N LEU A 391 11.39 -10.24 -48.65
CA LEU A 391 12.82 -10.41 -48.88
C LEU A 391 13.47 -11.32 -47.83
N LEU A 392 13.09 -11.18 -46.55
CA LEU A 392 13.55 -12.06 -45.48
C LEU A 392 13.05 -13.50 -45.67
N ASN A 393 11.80 -13.69 -46.08
CA ASN A 393 11.25 -15.01 -46.39
C ASN A 393 11.96 -15.66 -47.59
N ASP A 394 12.30 -14.90 -48.62
CA ASP A 394 13.03 -15.40 -49.78
C ASP A 394 14.48 -15.80 -49.42
N ILE A 395 15.12 -15.05 -48.51
CA ILE A 395 16.46 -15.38 -47.95
C ILE A 395 16.39 -16.65 -47.09
N VAL A 396 15.35 -16.81 -46.28
CA VAL A 396 15.15 -18.00 -45.45
C VAL A 396 14.87 -19.23 -46.33
N LEU A 397 14.04 -19.08 -47.38
CA LEU A 397 13.75 -20.15 -48.33
C LEU A 397 14.98 -20.56 -49.16
N ALA A 398 15.84 -19.59 -49.54
CA ALA A 398 17.11 -19.86 -50.22
C ALA A 398 18.13 -20.60 -49.33
N ASN A 399 18.03 -20.47 -48.00
CA ASN A 399 18.89 -21.19 -47.05
C ASN A 399 18.36 -22.59 -46.66
N VAL A 400 17.12 -22.92 -46.99
CA VAL A 400 16.49 -24.24 -46.70
C VAL A 400 16.66 -25.22 -47.87
N PHE A 401 16.89 -24.74 -49.11
CA PHE A 401 17.18 -25.57 -50.28
C PHE A 401 18.51 -25.16 -50.94
N PRO A 402 19.56 -26.00 -50.91
CA PRO A 402 20.86 -25.60 -51.43
C PRO A 402 20.90 -25.81 -52.95
N GLN A 403 20.44 -24.84 -53.74
CA GLN A 403 20.87 -24.71 -55.15
C GLN A 403 21.30 -23.28 -55.49
N ARG A 404 22.48 -23.20 -56.11
CA ARG A 404 23.36 -22.04 -56.38
C ARG A 404 22.64 -20.79 -56.91
N ILE A 405 22.84 -19.66 -56.24
CA ILE A 405 22.75 -18.30 -56.82
C ILE A 405 24.00 -17.51 -56.40
N PRO A 406 24.69 -16.75 -57.28
CA PRO A 406 25.98 -16.11 -56.98
C PRO A 406 25.83 -14.91 -56.02
N ALA A 407 26.78 -14.76 -55.10
CA ALA A 407 26.76 -13.84 -53.95
C ALA A 407 26.94 -12.33 -54.28
N ASP A 408 27.09 -11.97 -55.55
CA ASP A 408 27.60 -10.65 -55.91
C ASP A 408 26.48 -9.60 -56.09
N GLY A 409 25.22 -10.03 -56.26
CA GLY A 409 24.07 -9.14 -56.46
C GLY A 409 23.36 -8.67 -55.17
N ILE A 410 23.57 -9.37 -54.04
CA ILE A 410 22.82 -9.11 -52.79
C ILE A 410 23.48 -7.99 -51.97
N LEU A 411 24.81 -7.88 -52.01
CA LEU A 411 25.57 -6.89 -51.25
C LEU A 411 25.37 -5.45 -51.76
N PHE A 412 25.09 -5.26 -53.06
CA PHE A 412 24.91 -3.92 -53.64
C PHE A 412 23.56 -3.28 -53.24
N ASN A 413 22.49 -4.09 -53.15
CA ASN A 413 21.16 -3.60 -52.74
C ASN A 413 21.06 -3.25 -51.24
N LEU A 414 21.84 -3.94 -50.38
CA LEU A 414 21.88 -3.65 -48.94
C LEU A 414 22.53 -2.29 -48.63
N ALA A 415 23.53 -1.88 -49.41
CA ALA A 415 24.23 -0.62 -49.22
C ALA A 415 23.38 0.61 -49.61
N GLU A 416 22.59 0.53 -50.69
CA GLU A 416 21.66 1.61 -51.08
C GLU A 416 20.49 1.76 -50.10
N HIS A 417 20.01 0.66 -49.51
CA HIS A 417 18.91 0.69 -48.55
C HIS A 417 19.34 1.31 -47.19
N GLN A 418 20.54 0.99 -46.70
CA GLN A 418 21.09 1.63 -45.49
C GLN A 418 21.33 3.14 -45.67
N ALA A 419 21.78 3.59 -46.85
CA ALA A 419 22.01 5.01 -47.12
C ALA A 419 20.71 5.84 -47.11
N THR A 420 19.57 5.21 -47.42
CA THR A 420 18.25 5.86 -47.43
C THR A 420 17.66 5.97 -46.02
N MET A 421 17.80 4.92 -45.21
CA MET A 421 17.39 4.88 -43.79
C MET A 421 18.11 5.92 -42.92
N ILE A 422 19.41 6.17 -43.17
CA ILE A 422 20.20 7.16 -42.42
C ILE A 422 19.73 8.60 -42.71
N LYS A 423 19.28 8.89 -43.94
CA LYS A 423 18.75 10.22 -44.31
C LYS A 423 17.42 10.53 -43.62
N ASP A 424 16.55 9.54 -43.42
CA ASP A 424 15.26 9.74 -42.75
C ASP A 424 15.38 9.87 -41.22
N GLN A 425 16.34 9.18 -40.60
CA GLN A 425 16.64 9.38 -39.16
C GLN A 425 17.15 10.81 -38.86
N THR A 426 17.92 11.42 -39.76
CA THR A 426 18.35 12.83 -39.61
C THR A 426 17.21 13.84 -39.73
N LYS A 427 16.13 13.54 -40.47
CA LYS A 427 14.92 14.39 -40.53
C LYS A 427 14.09 14.28 -39.25
N ALA A 428 13.93 13.08 -38.71
CA ALA A 428 13.20 12.84 -37.46
C ALA A 428 13.86 13.51 -36.25
N SER A 429 15.20 13.51 -36.18
CA SER A 429 15.96 14.20 -35.15
C SER A 429 15.78 15.73 -35.19
N TRP A 430 15.61 16.31 -36.38
CA TRP A 430 15.41 17.76 -36.56
C TRP A 430 14.02 18.23 -36.09
N VAL A 431 12.99 17.39 -36.24
CA VAL A 431 11.62 17.68 -35.78
C VAL A 431 11.50 17.56 -34.27
N HIS A 432 12.13 16.56 -33.66
CA HIS A 432 12.13 16.37 -32.19
C HIS A 432 12.81 17.55 -31.44
N LYS A 433 13.86 18.15 -32.03
CA LYS A 433 14.54 19.33 -31.47
C LYS A 433 13.77 20.65 -31.55
N ARG A 434 12.62 20.67 -32.25
CA ARG A 434 11.74 21.85 -32.38
C ARG A 434 10.45 21.73 -31.55
N MET A 435 10.22 20.58 -30.92
CA MET A 435 9.06 20.28 -30.07
C MET A 435 9.40 20.23 -28.56
N LEU A 436 10.69 20.26 -28.20
CA LEU A 436 11.19 20.69 -26.88
C LEU A 436 11.47 22.19 -26.93
#